data_AF-A0A6H3NX56-F1
#
_entry.id   AF-A0A6H3NX56-F1
#
_cell.length_a   1.000
_cell.length_b   1.000
_cell.length_c   1.000
_cell.angle_alpha   90.00
_cell.angle_beta   90.00
_cell.angle_gamma   90.00
#
_symmetry.space_group_name_H-M   'P 1'
#
loop_
_entity.id
_entity.type
_entity.pdbx_description
1 polymer ?
#
loop_
_entity_poly.entity_id
_entity_poly.type
_entity_poly.pdbx_seq_one_letter_code
_entity_poly.pdbx_strand_id
1 'polypeptide(L)'
;MYLFHEFREVNEFWEYSPKFKVKNIQNVHNFAFKNYCEVDGNLSEDFARIKKLKITFFEAKYKLVNHMMSYALATPFKKTESFEVTFSNEASIVYPMPAYKPVGSKENFLGNLFLMQLTVLEVYPGKEGQPLFAEDFYLGEKWRGEYTEVLKQIDKI
;
A
#
# COMPACT_ATOMS: atom_id res chain seq x y z
N MET A 1 3.88 -2.82 10.37
CA MET A 1 2.49 -3.13 9.95
C MET A 1 2.53 -3.81 8.58
N TYR A 2 1.64 -4.76 8.31
CA TYR A 2 1.46 -5.36 6.98
C TYR A 2 0.13 -4.87 6.42
N LEU A 3 0.15 -4.20 5.28
CA LEU A 3 -1.06 -3.87 4.54
C LEU A 3 -1.22 -4.90 3.43
N PHE A 4 -2.32 -5.62 3.46
CA PHE A 4 -2.68 -6.59 2.43
C PHE A 4 -3.69 -5.97 1.48
N HIS A 5 -3.33 -5.90 0.21
CA HIS A 5 -4.26 -5.57 -0.85
C HIS A 5 -4.01 -6.53 -2.01
N GLU A 6 -5.08 -7.08 -2.56
CA GLU A 6 -4.98 -8.02 -3.66
C GLU A 6 -4.88 -7.24 -4.98
N PHE A 7 -3.75 -7.36 -5.66
CA PHE A 7 -3.55 -6.80 -7.00
C PHE A 7 -3.86 -7.88 -8.04
N ARG A 8 -4.94 -7.71 -8.81
CA ARG A 8 -5.27 -8.61 -9.94
C ARG A 8 -4.94 -7.91 -11.25
N GLU A 9 -3.88 -8.34 -11.92
CA GLU A 9 -3.60 -7.94 -13.32
C GLU A 9 -4.26 -8.92 -14.29
N VAL A 10 -5.56 -8.78 -14.49
CA VAL A 10 -6.32 -9.51 -15.52
C VAL A 10 -7.03 -8.51 -16.44
N ASN A 11 -7.19 -8.84 -17.72
CA ASN A 11 -7.98 -8.03 -18.65
C ASN A 11 -9.49 -8.17 -18.37
N GLU A 12 -10.32 -7.48 -19.15
CA GLU A 12 -11.78 -7.53 -19.08
C GLU A 12 -12.39 -8.93 -19.29
N PHE A 13 -11.60 -9.87 -19.82
CA PHE A 13 -11.94 -11.28 -20.04
C PHE A 13 -11.34 -12.21 -18.99
N TRP A 14 -10.80 -11.67 -17.88
CA TRP A 14 -10.08 -12.42 -16.85
C TRP A 14 -8.81 -13.14 -17.35
N GLU A 15 -8.37 -12.81 -18.56
CA GLU A 15 -7.14 -13.32 -19.14
C GLU A 15 -5.96 -12.43 -18.76
N TYR A 16 -4.82 -13.07 -18.54
CA TYR A 16 -3.59 -12.37 -18.25
C TYR A 16 -3.15 -11.54 -19.47
N SER A 17 -3.02 -10.21 -19.33
CA SER A 17 -2.62 -9.36 -20.44
C SER A 17 -1.15 -8.91 -20.32
N PRO A 18 -0.26 -9.37 -21.24
CA PRO A 18 1.14 -8.96 -21.28
C PRO A 18 1.34 -7.45 -21.43
N LYS A 19 0.34 -6.69 -21.87
CA LYS A 19 0.38 -5.21 -21.93
C LYS A 19 0.42 -4.55 -20.55
N PHE A 20 -0.01 -5.24 -19.49
CA PHE A 20 0.03 -4.72 -18.11
C PHE A 20 1.30 -5.10 -17.35
N LYS A 21 2.11 -6.06 -17.86
CA LYS A 21 3.37 -6.56 -17.27
C LYS A 21 4.38 -5.51 -16.82
N VAL A 22 4.27 -4.27 -17.29
CA VAL A 22 5.22 -3.18 -16.99
C VAL A 22 4.47 -1.90 -16.63
N LYS A 23 3.47 -2.00 -15.75
CA LYS A 23 2.95 -0.80 -15.09
C LYS A 23 3.66 -0.62 -13.76
N ASN A 24 4.21 0.58 -13.57
CA ASN A 24 4.70 0.98 -12.26
C ASN A 24 3.50 1.03 -11.33
N ILE A 25 3.54 0.34 -10.18
CA ILE A 25 2.40 0.23 -9.26
C ILE A 25 1.86 1.62 -8.89
N GLN A 26 2.74 2.61 -8.71
CA GLN A 26 2.35 3.99 -8.41
C GLN A 26 1.49 4.65 -9.51
N ASN A 27 1.48 4.14 -10.74
CA ASN A 27 0.67 4.68 -11.84
C ASN A 27 -0.76 4.16 -11.78
N VAL A 28 -0.99 3.01 -11.14
CA VAL A 28 -2.30 2.36 -11.08
C VAL A 28 -2.93 2.52 -9.71
N HIS A 29 -2.11 2.53 -8.65
CA HIS A 29 -2.57 2.55 -7.27
C HIS A 29 -2.08 3.76 -6.53
N ASN A 30 -2.86 4.14 -5.53
CA ASN A 30 -2.49 5.13 -4.55
C ASN A 30 -2.34 4.46 -3.19
N PHE A 31 -1.24 4.74 -2.51
CA PHE A 31 -1.07 4.40 -1.10
C PHE A 31 -1.00 5.70 -0.33
N ALA A 32 -1.90 5.89 0.63
CA ALA A 32 -1.97 7.10 1.44
C ALA A 32 -2.31 6.78 2.90
N PHE A 33 -1.92 7.66 3.82
CA PHE A 33 -2.38 7.62 5.21
C PHE A 33 -2.23 9.00 5.85
N LYS A 34 -2.96 9.23 6.96
CA LYS A 34 -2.78 10.42 7.78
C LYS A 34 -1.55 10.25 8.66
N ASN A 35 -0.57 11.13 8.51
CA ASN A 35 0.62 11.18 9.37
C ASN A 35 0.48 12.25 10.47
N TYR A 36 -0.73 12.36 11.02
CA TYR A 36 -1.11 13.29 12.07
C TYR A 36 -2.31 12.74 12.84
N CYS A 37 -2.58 13.32 14.00
CA CYS A 37 -3.71 12.98 14.85
C CYS A 37 -4.69 14.15 14.95
N GLU A 38 -5.98 13.86 14.89
CA GLU A 38 -7.05 14.78 15.26
C GLU A 38 -7.64 14.31 16.60
N VAL A 39 -7.66 15.19 17.60
CA VAL A 39 -8.35 14.97 18.89
C VAL A 39 -9.46 16.00 18.98
N ASP A 40 -10.70 15.54 19.15
CA ASP A 40 -11.89 16.39 19.19
C ASP A 40 -11.99 17.36 17.99
N GLY A 41 -11.56 16.88 16.81
CA GLY A 41 -11.57 17.65 15.56
C GLY A 41 -10.45 18.68 15.41
N ASN A 42 -9.49 18.74 16.34
CA ASN A 42 -8.33 19.61 16.26
C ASN A 42 -7.04 18.81 16.04
N LEU A 43 -6.14 19.35 15.20
CA LEU A 43 -4.81 18.76 15.01
C LEU A 43 -4.04 18.77 16.33
N SER A 44 -3.57 17.60 16.74
CA SER A 44 -2.71 17.45 17.91
C SER A 44 -1.24 17.36 17.51
N GLU A 45 -0.41 18.18 18.16
CA GLU A 45 1.06 18.11 18.05
C GLU A 45 1.69 17.20 19.11
N ASP A 46 0.86 16.63 19.99
CA ASP A 46 1.34 15.82 21.11
C ASP A 46 1.80 14.43 20.68
N PHE A 47 1.38 13.96 19.50
CA PHE A 47 1.68 12.62 19.00
C PHE A 47 2.93 12.60 18.15
N ALA A 48 3.70 11.51 18.24
CA ALA A 48 4.83 11.29 17.36
C ALA A 48 4.36 11.07 15.92
N ARG A 49 5.13 11.61 14.95
CA ARG A 49 4.84 11.49 13.51
C ARG A 49 5.92 10.67 12.82
N ILE A 50 5.56 9.92 11.78
CA ILE A 50 6.55 9.16 11.00
C ILE A 50 7.45 10.15 10.26
N LYS A 51 8.75 10.08 10.53
CA LYS A 51 9.78 10.84 9.79
C LYS A 51 10.30 10.03 8.62
N LYS A 52 10.58 8.74 8.85
CA LYS A 52 11.18 7.86 7.85
C LYS A 52 10.51 6.49 7.86
N LEU A 53 10.06 6.05 6.69
CA LEU A 53 9.35 4.79 6.49
C LEU A 53 10.09 3.94 5.46
N LYS A 54 10.29 2.66 5.78
CA LYS A 54 10.72 1.65 4.83
C LYS A 54 9.54 0.86 4.30
N ILE A 55 9.40 0.82 2.99
CA ILE A 55 8.42 0.02 2.27
C ILE A 55 9.15 -1.14 1.63
N THR A 56 8.80 -2.37 2.00
CA THR A 56 9.39 -3.59 1.43
C THR A 56 8.34 -4.35 0.64
N PHE A 57 8.66 -4.68 -0.61
CA PHE A 57 7.83 -5.48 -1.48
C PHE A 57 8.21 -6.95 -1.39
N PHE A 58 7.18 -7.79 -1.41
CA PHE A 58 7.30 -9.22 -1.54
C PHE A 58 6.43 -9.70 -2.68
N GLU A 59 6.92 -10.68 -3.44
CA GLU A 59 6.21 -11.29 -4.55
C GLU A 59 6.06 -12.79 -4.35
N ALA A 60 4.89 -13.30 -4.71
CA ALA A 60 4.64 -14.73 -4.84
C ALA A 60 3.85 -15.00 -6.12
N LYS A 61 4.20 -16.07 -6.83
CA LYS A 61 3.39 -16.54 -7.95
C LYS A 61 2.12 -17.18 -7.41
N TYR A 62 1.00 -17.01 -8.10
CA TYR A 62 -0.25 -17.67 -7.75
C TYR A 62 -0.82 -18.52 -8.89
N LYS A 63 -1.70 -19.44 -8.51
CA LYS A 63 -2.55 -20.22 -9.42
C LYS A 63 -4.00 -20.14 -8.96
N LEU A 64 -4.91 -20.36 -9.88
CA LEU A 64 -6.32 -20.57 -9.57
C LEU A 64 -6.53 -22.02 -9.11
N VAL A 65 -7.32 -22.20 -8.06
CA VAL A 65 -7.75 -23.50 -7.52
C VAL A 65 -9.26 -23.49 -7.34
N ASN A 66 -9.86 -24.65 -7.03
CA ASN A 66 -11.30 -24.80 -6.83
C ASN A 66 -12.12 -24.28 -8.02
N HIS A 67 -11.88 -24.80 -9.22
CA HIS A 67 -12.60 -24.37 -10.44
C HIS A 67 -12.57 -22.86 -10.68
N MET A 68 -11.41 -22.22 -10.47
CA MET A 68 -11.21 -20.78 -10.61
C MET A 68 -11.89 -19.89 -9.56
N MET A 69 -12.45 -20.47 -8.49
CA MET A 69 -13.08 -19.68 -7.42
C MET A 69 -12.11 -19.17 -6.36
N SER A 70 -10.87 -19.66 -6.32
CA SER A 70 -9.91 -19.29 -5.27
C SER A 70 -8.48 -19.17 -5.78
N TYR A 71 -7.67 -18.40 -5.06
CA TYR A 71 -6.25 -18.22 -5.32
C TYR A 71 -5.44 -19.08 -4.37
N ALA A 72 -4.41 -19.76 -4.89
CA ALA A 72 -3.41 -20.44 -4.09
C ALA A 72 -2.02 -19.94 -4.45
N LEU A 73 -1.18 -19.71 -3.43
CA LEU A 73 0.23 -19.43 -3.62
C LEU A 73 0.89 -20.65 -4.28
N ALA A 74 1.54 -20.42 -5.42
CA ALA A 74 2.32 -21.42 -6.12
C ALA A 74 3.80 -21.37 -5.69
N THR A 75 4.23 -20.25 -5.10
CA THR A 75 5.54 -20.08 -4.46
C THR A 75 5.38 -19.30 -3.16
N PRO A 76 6.31 -19.45 -2.18
CA PRO A 76 6.34 -18.55 -1.03
C PRO A 76 6.61 -17.10 -1.46
N PHE A 77 6.18 -16.14 -0.64
CA PHE A 77 6.54 -14.74 -0.80
C PHE A 77 8.05 -14.56 -0.67
N LYS A 78 8.65 -13.89 -1.65
CA LYS A 78 10.06 -13.52 -1.64
C LYS A 78 10.17 -12.01 -1.65
N LYS A 79 11.02 -11.49 -0.77
CA LYS A 79 11.40 -10.07 -0.81
C LYS A 79 11.98 -9.75 -2.18
N THR A 80 11.51 -8.68 -2.79
CA THR A 80 12.00 -8.19 -4.09
C THR A 80 12.77 -6.89 -3.93
N GLU A 81 12.13 -5.85 -3.39
CA GLU A 81 12.73 -4.52 -3.30
C GLU A 81 12.34 -3.81 -2.00
N SER A 82 13.16 -2.84 -1.59
CA SER A 82 12.88 -1.98 -0.44
C SER A 82 13.18 -0.53 -0.79
N PHE A 83 12.30 0.36 -0.35
CA PHE A 83 12.43 1.80 -0.52
C PHE A 83 12.37 2.48 0.83
N GLU A 84 13.14 3.54 1.01
CA GLU A 84 13.04 4.42 2.17
C GLU A 84 12.44 5.74 1.71
N VAL A 85 11.42 6.20 2.42
CA VAL A 85 10.71 7.44 2.15
C VAL A 85 10.77 8.30 3.41
N THR A 86 11.06 9.59 3.22
CA THR A 86 11.12 10.58 4.30
C THR A 86 10.00 11.59 4.15
N PHE A 87 9.39 11.98 5.26
CA PHE A 87 8.33 12.98 5.33
C PHE A 87 8.79 14.24 6.04
N SER A 88 8.16 15.38 5.74
CA SER A 88 8.30 16.59 6.54
C SER A 88 7.63 16.41 7.91
N ASN A 89 7.93 17.28 8.86
CA ASN A 89 7.25 17.31 10.17
C ASN A 89 5.87 18.01 10.12
N GLU A 90 5.29 18.15 8.92
CA GLU A 90 4.02 18.83 8.73
C GLU A 90 2.86 17.84 8.88
N ALA A 91 1.80 18.26 9.58
CA ALA A 91 0.58 17.48 9.68
C ALA A 91 -0.08 17.37 8.30
N SER A 92 0.06 16.21 7.66
CA SER A 92 -0.39 15.99 6.29
C SER A 92 -0.79 14.55 6.02
N ILE A 93 -1.65 14.38 5.01
CA ILE A 93 -1.84 13.09 4.35
C ILE A 93 -0.62 12.87 3.47
N VAL A 94 0.03 11.72 3.61
CA VAL A 94 1.23 11.38 2.85
C VAL A 94 0.93 10.30 1.81
N TYR A 95 1.65 10.33 0.69
CA TYR A 95 1.46 9.42 -0.44
C TYR A 95 2.76 8.70 -0.80
N PRO A 96 3.24 7.74 0.02
CA PRO A 96 4.60 7.22 -0.12
C PRO A 96 4.75 6.07 -1.11
N MET A 97 3.76 5.82 -1.98
CA MET A 97 3.84 4.73 -2.95
C MET A 97 5.08 4.90 -3.85
N PRO A 98 6.08 4.02 -3.77
CA PRO A 98 7.29 4.17 -4.55
C PRO A 98 7.09 3.70 -5.98
N ALA A 99 8.01 4.12 -6.84
CA ALA A 99 8.10 3.69 -8.22
C ALA A 99 8.54 2.22 -8.32
N TYR A 100 7.63 1.27 -8.12
CA TYR A 100 7.93 -0.15 -8.12
C TYR A 100 7.35 -0.87 -9.34
N LYS A 101 8.16 -1.74 -9.96
CA LYS A 101 7.76 -2.58 -11.10
C LYS A 101 7.81 -4.06 -10.72
N PRO A 102 6.64 -4.72 -10.65
CA PRO A 102 6.49 -6.17 -10.57
C PRO A 102 7.46 -6.98 -11.45
N VAL A 103 8.11 -7.99 -10.86
CA VAL A 103 8.87 -8.98 -11.62
C VAL A 103 7.88 -10.00 -12.20
N GLY A 104 7.22 -9.64 -13.31
CA GLY A 104 6.13 -10.42 -13.91
C GLY A 104 6.39 -11.94 -14.08
N SER A 105 5.33 -12.73 -14.24
CA SER A 105 5.43 -14.19 -14.34
C SER A 105 5.86 -14.69 -15.73
N LYS A 106 6.55 -15.84 -15.74
CA LYS A 106 6.76 -16.68 -16.94
C LYS A 106 5.55 -17.61 -17.17
N GLU A 107 5.44 -18.16 -18.38
CA GLU A 107 4.27 -18.79 -19.05
C GLU A 107 3.45 -19.87 -18.30
N ASN A 108 3.80 -20.25 -17.07
CA ASN A 108 3.09 -21.29 -16.30
C ASN A 108 2.34 -20.77 -15.05
N PHE A 109 2.30 -19.45 -14.82
CA PHE A 109 1.59 -18.85 -13.68
C PHE A 109 0.74 -17.67 -14.13
N LEU A 110 -0.48 -17.59 -13.58
CA LEU A 110 -1.48 -16.58 -13.93
C LEU A 110 -1.08 -15.16 -13.50
N GLY A 111 -0.10 -15.03 -12.61
CA GLY A 111 0.46 -13.74 -12.21
C GLY A 111 1.22 -13.84 -10.90
N ASN A 112 1.52 -12.68 -10.32
CA ASN A 112 2.10 -12.56 -8.99
C ASN A 112 1.14 -11.82 -8.06
N LEU A 113 1.08 -12.26 -6.81
CA LEU A 113 0.56 -11.50 -5.69
C LEU A 113 1.70 -10.69 -5.08
N PHE A 114 1.37 -9.48 -4.64
CA PHE A 114 2.29 -8.54 -4.02
C PHE A 114 1.87 -8.26 -2.59
N LEU A 115 2.85 -8.09 -1.72
CA LEU A 115 2.65 -7.69 -0.34
C LEU A 115 3.58 -6.52 -0.01
N MET A 116 3.03 -5.50 0.64
CA MET A 116 3.77 -4.35 1.14
C MET A 116 3.92 -4.44 2.65
N GLN A 117 5.16 -4.52 3.11
CA GLN A 117 5.50 -4.36 4.52
C GLN A 117 5.94 -2.93 4.79
N LEU A 118 5.34 -2.31 5.81
CA LEU A 118 5.66 -0.97 6.28
C LEU A 118 6.43 -1.05 7.61
N THR A 119 7.65 -0.53 7.61
CA THR A 119 8.55 -0.49 8.78
C THR A 119 8.95 0.95 9.06
N VAL A 120 8.52 1.49 10.19
CA VAL A 120 8.94 2.82 10.65
C VAL A 120 10.39 2.75 11.09
N LEU A 121 11.23 3.62 10.53
CA LEU A 121 12.66 3.70 10.84
C LEU A 121 12.96 4.85 11.81
N GLU A 122 12.31 6.00 11.61
CA GLU A 122 12.49 7.19 12.43
C GLU A 122 11.16 7.92 12.61
N VAL A 123 11.03 8.63 13.73
CA VAL A 123 9.86 9.45 14.07
C VAL A 123 10.29 10.86 14.47
N TYR A 124 9.45 11.85 14.23
CA TYR A 124 9.49 13.11 14.96
C TYR A 124 8.85 12.86 16.33
N PRO A 125 9.56 13.16 17.43
CA PRO A 125 9.06 12.88 18.76
C PRO A 125 7.83 13.75 19.06
N GLY A 126 6.82 13.14 19.69
CA GLY A 126 5.72 13.85 20.33
C GLY A 126 6.03 14.13 21.81
N LYS A 127 5.00 14.44 22.59
CA LYS A 127 5.09 14.50 24.05
C LYS A 127 5.44 13.13 24.64
N GLU A 128 6.16 13.15 25.75
CA GLU A 128 6.54 11.95 26.47
C GLU A 128 5.30 11.12 26.85
N GLY A 129 5.37 9.80 26.62
CA GLY A 129 4.27 8.86 26.88
C GLY A 129 3.19 8.81 25.80
N GLN A 130 3.21 9.68 24.79
CA GLN A 130 2.26 9.62 23.67
C GLN A 130 2.72 8.63 22.58
N PRO A 131 1.78 7.88 21.97
CA PRO A 131 2.12 6.88 20.96
C PRO A 131 2.52 7.52 19.63
N LEU A 132 3.15 6.71 18.77
CA LEU A 132 3.18 6.97 17.33
C LEU A 132 1.76 6.91 16.79
N PHE A 133 1.38 7.93 16.02
CA PHE A 133 0.06 8.00 15.44
C PHE A 133 0.11 8.06 13.91
N ALA A 134 -0.50 7.08 13.28
CA ALA A 134 -0.73 7.04 11.85
C ALA A 134 -2.05 6.31 11.60
N GLU A 135 -2.94 6.92 10.83
CA GLU A 135 -4.33 6.47 10.67
C GLU A 135 -4.78 6.47 9.22
N ASP A 136 -5.93 5.82 9.01
CA ASP A 136 -6.67 5.81 7.76
C ASP A 136 -5.79 5.39 6.56
N PHE A 137 -5.12 4.25 6.71
CA PHE A 137 -4.32 3.67 5.64
C PHE A 137 -5.20 3.26 4.45
N TYR A 138 -5.00 3.92 3.32
CA TYR A 138 -5.68 3.65 2.06
C TYR A 138 -4.71 3.05 1.05
N LEU A 139 -5.06 1.89 0.51
CA LEU A 139 -4.43 1.32 -0.66
C LEU A 139 -5.53 0.94 -1.65
N GLY A 140 -5.57 1.63 -2.79
CA GLY A 140 -6.61 1.42 -3.79
C GLY A 140 -6.21 1.91 -5.18
N GLU A 141 -7.00 1.54 -6.19
CA GLU A 141 -6.76 1.94 -7.57
C GLU A 141 -7.10 3.41 -7.79
N LYS A 142 -6.23 4.16 -8.47
CA LYS A 142 -6.39 5.60 -8.73
C LYS A 142 -7.66 5.94 -9.51
N TRP A 143 -8.14 5.03 -10.36
CA TRP A 143 -9.36 5.24 -11.14
C TRP A 143 -10.63 5.26 -10.27
N ARG A 144 -10.58 4.72 -9.05
CA ARG A 144 -11.70 4.78 -8.08
C ARG A 144 -11.78 6.11 -7.32
N GLY A 145 -10.81 7.01 -7.54
CA GLY A 145 -10.72 8.30 -6.89
C GLY A 145 -9.52 8.43 -5.96
N GLU A 146 -9.15 9.68 -5.68
CA GLU A 146 -8.11 10.01 -4.72
C GLU A 146 -8.58 9.69 -3.29
N TYR A 147 -7.63 9.39 -2.41
CA TYR A 147 -7.91 9.04 -1.02
C TYR A 147 -8.78 10.09 -0.29
N THR A 148 -8.56 11.38 -0.55
CA THR A 148 -9.36 12.47 0.01
C THR A 148 -10.81 12.47 -0.47
N GLU A 149 -11.09 11.99 -1.69
CA GLU A 149 -12.45 11.83 -2.19
C GLU A 149 -13.14 10.60 -1.59
N VAL A 150 -12.37 9.53 -1.33
CA VAL A 150 -12.87 8.36 -0.59
C VAL A 150 -13.23 8.75 0.84
N LEU A 151 -12.39 9.54 1.52
CA LEU A 151 -12.68 10.02 2.88
C LEU A 151 -13.98 10.83 2.98
N LYS A 152 -14.35 11.58 1.93
CA LYS A 152 -15.63 12.33 1.91
C LYS A 152 -16.86 11.43 1.83
N GLN A 153 -16.70 10.20 1.35
CA GLN A 153 -17.79 9.24 1.19
C GLN A 153 -17.98 8.35 2.42
N ILE A 154 -17.00 8.33 3.32
CA ILE A 154 -17.12 7.69 4.62
C ILE A 154 -17.84 8.70 5.51
N ASP A 155 -19.14 8.48 5.73
CA ASP A 155 -19.88 9.25 6.73
C ASP A 155 -19.11 9.22 8.05
N LYS A 156 -18.91 10.39 8.65
CA LYS A 156 -18.39 10.50 10.03
C LYS A 156 -19.44 9.87 10.96
N ILE A 157 -19.30 8.58 11.23
CA ILE A 157 -20.05 7.83 12.25
C ILE A 157 -19.63 8.31 13.63
#